data_AF-A0A7V6WH72-F1
#
_entry.id   AF-A0A7V6WH72-F1
#
_cell.length_a   1.000
_cell.length_b   1.000
_cell.length_c   1.000
_cell.angle_alpha   90.00
_cell.angle_beta   90.00
_cell.angle_gamma   90.00
#
_symmetry.space_group_name_H-M   'P 1'
#
loop_
_entity.id
_entity.type
_entity.pdbx_description
1 polymer ?
#
loop_
_entity_poly.entity_id
_entity_poly.type
_entity_poly.pdbx_seq_one_letter_code
_entity_poly.pdbx_strand_id
1 'polypeptide(L)'
;MNPGRKIVRATIVIFLLTFLSRFLGLGREMAIAYRFGATGETDAFMLALTIPNIFYNVIGTALAAVIVPVFEDYEIQGRRPEIWRALSVIVNFIIVAMGTGVLLGATGSSFIVRALGPGFPPETMQLAINLTALMMPSIVLITLAGVFGGILNANHVFGPVALGPVAMNLAIIVSALVGFYHWGIYNLALGTVTGALLFALIQIPALRQVGFKYAFLLNVQDPAVRQMLKMIGPILIVTGVFQIYSVIDVRFASNLEAGSIAALNY
;
A
#
# COMPACT_ATOMS: atom_id res chain seq x y z
N MET A 1 -7.81 -30.93 -16.97
CA MET A 1 -7.07 -30.70 -15.70
C MET A 1 -8.08 -30.67 -14.56
N ASN A 2 -7.88 -31.47 -13.51
CA ASN A 2 -8.82 -31.62 -12.40
C ASN A 2 -8.93 -30.30 -11.59
N PRO A 3 -10.14 -29.73 -11.36
CA PRO A 3 -10.32 -28.45 -10.65
C PRO A 3 -9.59 -28.38 -9.31
N GLY A 4 -9.65 -29.47 -8.53
CA GLY A 4 -8.96 -29.56 -7.24
C GLY A 4 -7.43 -29.39 -7.33
N ARG A 5 -6.80 -29.88 -8.41
CA ARG A 5 -5.34 -29.74 -8.59
C ARG A 5 -4.93 -28.30 -8.92
N LYS A 6 -5.81 -27.52 -9.57
CA LYS A 6 -5.57 -26.08 -9.81
C LYS A 6 -5.69 -25.26 -8.52
N ILE A 7 -6.71 -25.53 -7.70
CA ILE A 7 -6.91 -24.87 -6.41
C ILE A 7 -5.72 -25.15 -5.49
N VAL A 8 -5.35 -26.41 -5.29
CA VAL A 8 -4.21 -26.80 -4.43
C VAL A 8 -2.92 -26.11 -4.88
N ARG A 9 -2.64 -26.08 -6.19
CA ARG A 9 -1.45 -25.40 -6.71
C ARG A 9 -1.48 -23.89 -6.43
N ALA A 10 -2.60 -23.23 -6.65
CA ALA A 10 -2.75 -21.80 -6.38
C ALA A 10 -2.58 -21.50 -4.89
N THR A 11 -3.21 -22.29 -4.02
CA THR A 11 -3.08 -22.17 -2.56
C THR A 11 -1.64 -22.34 -2.10
N ILE A 12 -0.93 -23.36 -2.60
CA ILE A 12 0.49 -23.59 -2.26
C ILE A 12 1.35 -22.41 -2.70
N VAL A 13 1.15 -21.89 -3.92
CA VAL A 13 1.92 -20.74 -4.41
C VAL A 13 1.65 -19.50 -3.57
N ILE A 14 0.39 -19.20 -3.24
CA ILE A 14 0.02 -18.06 -2.38
C ILE A 14 0.64 -18.23 -0.98
N PHE A 15 0.57 -19.44 -0.41
CA PHE A 15 1.16 -19.75 0.89
C PHE A 15 2.67 -19.49 0.88
N LEU A 16 3.39 -20.04 -0.11
CA LEU A 16 4.84 -19.86 -0.22
C LEU A 16 5.23 -18.39 -0.43
N LEU A 17 4.51 -17.65 -1.27
CA LEU A 17 4.77 -16.22 -1.51
C LEU A 17 4.47 -15.38 -0.26
N THR A 18 3.39 -15.70 0.46
CA THR A 18 3.04 -15.03 1.72
C THR A 18 4.11 -15.28 2.78
N PHE A 19 4.56 -16.53 2.91
CA PHE A 19 5.62 -16.90 3.83
C PHE A 19 6.93 -16.20 3.47
N LEU A 20 7.33 -16.25 2.19
CA LEU A 20 8.50 -15.53 1.69
C LEU A 20 8.43 -14.03 2.00
N SER A 21 7.26 -13.42 1.81
CA SER A 21 7.07 -12.01 2.17
C SER A 21 7.26 -11.74 3.67
N ARG A 22 6.87 -12.65 4.55
CA ARG A 22 7.08 -12.50 6.00
C ARG A 22 8.56 -12.58 6.35
N PHE A 23 9.29 -13.55 5.78
CA PHE A 23 10.74 -13.66 5.96
C PHE A 23 11.48 -12.44 5.41
N LEU A 24 11.08 -11.93 4.25
CA LEU A 24 11.66 -10.71 3.70
C LEU A 24 11.28 -9.47 4.51
N GLY A 25 10.10 -9.44 5.15
CA GLY A 25 9.73 -8.38 6.08
C GLY A 25 10.68 -8.33 7.27
N LEU A 26 10.95 -9.49 7.88
CA LEU A 26 11.96 -9.62 8.93
C LEU A 26 13.36 -9.24 8.42
N GLY A 27 13.74 -9.70 7.23
CA GLY A 27 15.01 -9.35 6.61
C GLY A 27 15.15 -7.85 6.34
N ARG A 28 14.07 -7.17 5.99
CA ARG A 28 13.99 -5.70 5.83
C ARG A 28 14.24 -5.01 7.16
N GLU A 29 13.54 -5.43 8.22
CA GLU A 29 13.75 -4.90 9.57
C GLU A 29 15.21 -5.09 10.03
N MET A 30 15.78 -6.28 9.85
CA MET A 30 17.19 -6.56 10.15
C MET A 30 18.15 -5.70 9.34
N ALA A 31 17.88 -5.48 8.05
CA ALA A 31 18.73 -4.64 7.20
C ALA A 31 18.70 -3.17 7.62
N ILE A 32 17.52 -2.65 8.01
CA ILE A 32 17.38 -1.30 8.55
C ILE A 32 18.11 -1.19 9.89
N ALA A 33 17.91 -2.15 10.80
CA ALA A 33 18.58 -2.18 12.10
C ALA A 33 20.11 -2.24 11.96
N TYR A 34 20.61 -3.08 11.06
CA TYR A 34 22.05 -3.23 10.79
C TYR A 34 22.67 -1.92 10.28
N ARG A 35 21.96 -1.19 9.41
CA ARG A 35 22.49 0.01 8.76
C ARG A 35 22.30 1.30 9.57
N PHE A 36 21.13 1.47 10.17
CA PHE A 36 20.68 2.73 10.79
C PHE A 36 20.43 2.62 12.30
N GLY A 37 20.38 1.40 12.85
CA GLY A 37 20.15 1.15 14.27
C GLY A 37 18.74 1.57 14.74
N ALA A 38 18.55 1.52 16.06
CA ALA A 38 17.41 2.14 16.73
C ALA A 38 17.80 3.59 17.07
N THR A 39 17.53 4.52 16.14
CA THR A 39 17.89 5.93 16.25
C THR A 39 16.70 6.82 15.93
N GLY A 40 16.81 8.12 16.23
CA GLY A 40 15.80 9.10 15.83
C GLY A 40 15.54 9.13 14.31
N GLU A 41 16.55 8.86 13.48
CA GLU A 41 16.36 8.76 12.02
C GLU A 41 15.47 7.59 11.63
N THR A 42 15.69 6.42 12.24
CA THR A 42 14.87 5.23 12.01
C THR A 42 13.44 5.46 12.51
N ASP A 43 13.26 6.10 13.68
CA ASP A 43 11.93 6.47 14.19
C ASP A 43 11.19 7.41 13.25
N ALA A 44 11.87 8.42 12.70
CA ALA A 44 11.32 9.34 11.69
C ALA A 44 10.87 8.60 10.43
N PHE A 45 11.68 7.64 9.96
CA PHE A 45 11.31 6.79 8.82
C PHE A 45 10.12 5.88 9.11
N MET A 46 10.09 5.21 10.27
CA MET A 46 8.99 4.32 10.64
C MET A 46 7.67 5.08 10.79
N LEU A 47 7.70 6.29 11.35
CA LEU A 47 6.53 7.18 11.37
C LEU A 47 6.08 7.53 9.95
N ALA A 48 7.01 7.96 9.09
CA ALA A 48 6.70 8.29 7.70
C ALA A 48 6.10 7.08 6.93
N LEU A 49 6.58 5.87 7.19
CA LEU A 49 6.09 4.62 6.61
C LEU A 49 4.70 4.21 7.12
N THR A 50 4.32 4.66 8.33
CA THR A 50 2.99 4.39 8.90
C THR A 50 1.88 4.98 8.02
N ILE A 51 2.10 6.16 7.45
CA ILE A 51 1.09 6.87 6.65
C ILE A 51 0.66 6.05 5.42
N PRO A 52 1.55 5.66 4.48
CA PRO A 52 1.14 4.86 3.33
C PRO A 52 0.57 3.48 3.72
N ASN A 53 1.04 2.89 4.82
CA ASN A 53 0.48 1.63 5.33
C ASN A 53 -0.98 1.79 5.77
N ILE A 54 -1.32 2.86 6.49
CA ILE A 54 -2.70 3.16 6.87
C ILE A 54 -3.58 3.28 5.62
N PHE A 55 -3.15 4.04 4.62
CA PHE A 55 -3.91 4.20 3.38
C PHE A 55 -4.11 2.88 2.63
N TYR A 56 -3.06 2.05 2.54
CA TYR A 56 -3.19 0.72 1.94
C TYR A 56 -4.17 -0.17 2.71
N ASN A 57 -4.02 -0.23 4.03
CA ASN A 57 -4.82 -1.08 4.91
C ASN A 57 -6.29 -0.67 4.94
N VAL A 58 -6.58 0.63 4.81
CA VAL A 58 -7.95 1.15 4.81
C VAL A 58 -8.54 1.10 3.41
N ILE A 59 -7.91 1.77 2.43
CA ILE A 59 -8.51 1.97 1.10
C ILE A 59 -8.17 0.80 0.17
N GLY A 60 -6.91 0.39 0.11
CA GLY A 60 -6.45 -0.67 -0.77
C GLY A 60 -7.17 -2.00 -0.52
N THR A 61 -7.25 -2.42 0.74
CA THR A 61 -7.94 -3.67 1.12
C THR A 61 -9.45 -3.57 0.93
N ALA A 62 -10.07 -2.41 1.23
CA ALA A 62 -11.50 -2.21 1.06
C ALA A 62 -11.89 -2.27 -0.42
N LEU A 63 -11.10 -1.67 -1.31
CA LEU A 63 -11.32 -1.76 -2.75
C LEU A 63 -11.26 -3.21 -3.23
N ALA A 64 -10.24 -3.97 -2.82
CA ALA A 64 -10.14 -5.38 -3.18
C ALA A 64 -11.34 -6.20 -2.69
N ALA A 65 -11.83 -5.94 -1.47
CA ALA A 65 -12.98 -6.64 -0.89
C ALA A 65 -14.31 -6.34 -1.59
N VAL A 66 -14.47 -5.13 -2.14
CA VAL A 66 -15.70 -4.72 -2.86
C VAL A 66 -15.65 -5.12 -4.34
N ILE A 67 -14.48 -5.03 -4.97
CA ILE A 67 -14.34 -5.28 -6.41
C ILE A 67 -14.73 -6.72 -6.75
N VAL A 68 -14.30 -7.71 -5.96
CA VAL A 68 -14.55 -9.13 -6.24
C VAL A 68 -16.06 -9.45 -6.35
N PRO A 69 -16.90 -9.20 -5.33
CA PRO A 69 -18.33 -9.54 -5.42
C PRO A 69 -19.08 -8.73 -6.48
N VAL A 70 -18.74 -7.45 -6.68
CA VAL A 70 -19.40 -6.63 -7.73
C VAL A 70 -18.98 -7.10 -9.12
N PHE A 71 -17.73 -7.52 -9.30
CA PHE A 71 -17.26 -8.07 -10.56
C PHE A 71 -17.96 -9.39 -10.88
N GLU A 72 -18.06 -10.30 -9.92
CA GLU A 72 -18.75 -11.58 -10.10
C GLU A 72 -20.22 -11.39 -10.48
N ASP A 73 -20.95 -10.45 -9.85
CA ASP A 73 -22.34 -10.14 -10.20
C ASP A 73 -22.49 -9.68 -11.66
N TYR A 74 -21.62 -8.79 -12.13
CA TYR A 74 -21.65 -8.31 -13.52
C TYR A 74 -21.18 -9.39 -14.52
N GLU A 75 -20.24 -10.25 -14.13
CA GLU A 75 -19.78 -11.37 -14.95
C GLU A 75 -20.91 -12.39 -15.18
N ILE A 76 -21.65 -12.76 -14.13
CA ILE A 76 -22.80 -13.68 -14.21
C ILE A 76 -23.89 -13.13 -15.14
N GLN A 77 -24.10 -11.81 -15.13
CA GLN A 77 -25.06 -11.13 -16.00
C GLN A 77 -24.55 -10.96 -17.45
N GLY A 78 -23.32 -11.37 -17.77
CA GLY A 78 -22.72 -11.18 -19.11
C GLY A 78 -22.35 -9.72 -19.41
N ARG A 79 -22.27 -8.86 -18.39
CA ARG A 79 -22.06 -7.40 -18.49
C ARG A 79 -20.59 -7.01 -18.24
N ARG A 80 -19.67 -7.88 -18.63
CA ARG A 80 -18.21 -7.70 -18.46
C ARG A 80 -17.66 -6.36 -19.00
N PRO A 81 -18.12 -5.83 -20.16
CA PRO A 81 -17.67 -4.53 -20.64
C PRO A 81 -18.06 -3.36 -19.71
N GLU A 82 -19.19 -3.46 -19.02
CA GLU A 82 -19.69 -2.41 -18.13
C GLU A 82 -18.86 -2.33 -16.85
N ILE A 83 -18.55 -3.48 -16.25
CA ILE A 83 -17.67 -3.52 -15.07
C ILE A 83 -16.25 -3.04 -15.40
N TRP A 84 -15.73 -3.29 -16.61
CA TRP A 84 -14.44 -2.73 -17.03
C TRP A 84 -14.43 -1.21 -17.12
N ARG A 85 -15.52 -0.61 -17.59
CA ARG A 85 -15.68 0.86 -17.59
C ARG A 85 -15.73 1.39 -16.17
N ALA A 86 -16.52 0.77 -15.30
CA ALA A 86 -16.63 1.16 -13.90
C ALA A 86 -15.30 1.07 -13.15
N LEU A 87 -14.56 -0.03 -13.31
CA LEU A 87 -13.23 -0.19 -12.73
C LEU A 87 -12.23 0.84 -13.26
N SER A 88 -12.34 1.19 -14.55
CA SER A 88 -11.52 2.28 -15.11
C SER A 88 -11.87 3.64 -14.48
N VAL A 89 -13.15 3.92 -14.21
CA VAL A 89 -13.57 5.12 -13.46
C VAL A 89 -12.97 5.12 -12.05
N ILE A 90 -12.98 3.98 -11.34
CA ILE A 90 -12.35 3.86 -10.01
C ILE A 90 -10.84 4.15 -10.08
N VAL A 91 -10.12 3.57 -11.06
CA VAL A 91 -8.69 3.84 -11.27
C VAL A 91 -8.44 5.33 -11.53
N ASN A 92 -9.22 5.97 -12.40
CA ASN A 92 -9.07 7.39 -12.69
C ASN A 92 -9.40 8.26 -11.47
N PHE A 93 -10.44 7.91 -10.72
CA PHE A 93 -10.79 8.61 -9.49
C PHE A 93 -9.65 8.52 -8.47
N ILE A 94 -9.02 7.36 -8.30
CA ILE A 94 -7.86 7.21 -7.41
C ILE A 94 -6.69 8.07 -7.90
N ILE A 95 -6.36 8.02 -9.19
CA ILE A 95 -5.27 8.84 -9.75
C ILE A 95 -5.52 10.33 -9.50
N VAL A 96 -6.73 10.82 -9.76
CA VAL A 96 -7.07 12.24 -9.61
C VAL A 96 -7.21 12.64 -8.14
N ALA A 97 -8.05 11.94 -7.38
CA ALA A 97 -8.36 12.28 -5.99
C ALA A 97 -7.16 12.03 -5.06
N MET A 98 -6.52 10.86 -5.15
CA MET A 98 -5.34 10.59 -4.34
C MET A 98 -4.11 11.31 -4.87
N GLY A 99 -3.98 11.54 -6.18
CA GLY A 99 -2.91 12.39 -6.72
C GLY A 99 -2.99 13.82 -6.18
N THR A 100 -4.20 14.38 -6.11
CA THR A 100 -4.44 15.68 -5.45
C THR A 100 -4.14 15.61 -3.95
N GLY A 101 -4.57 14.54 -3.28
CA GLY A 101 -4.27 14.28 -1.88
C GLY A 101 -2.78 14.15 -1.58
N VAL A 102 -1.99 13.62 -2.52
CA VAL A 102 -0.52 13.54 -2.40
C VAL A 102 0.10 14.93 -2.40
N LEU A 103 -0.35 15.84 -3.27
CA LEU A 103 0.13 17.22 -3.29
C LEU A 103 -0.21 17.94 -1.98
N LEU A 104 -1.47 17.81 -1.53
CA LEU A 104 -1.93 18.43 -0.28
C LEU A 104 -1.25 17.84 0.96
N GLY A 105 -1.04 16.53 1.00
CA GLY A 105 -0.38 15.88 2.12
C GLY A 105 1.14 16.07 2.11
N ALA A 106 1.77 16.26 0.95
CA ALA A 106 3.19 16.62 0.87
C ALA A 106 3.43 18.02 1.46
N THR A 107 2.59 19.00 1.10
CA THR A 107 2.66 20.36 1.68
C THR A 107 2.16 20.41 3.13
N GLY A 108 1.18 19.58 3.47
CA GLY A 108 0.62 19.42 4.82
C GLY A 108 1.37 18.43 5.72
N SER A 109 2.52 17.89 5.29
CA SER A 109 3.27 16.84 6.00
C SER A 109 3.63 17.23 7.43
N SER A 110 3.94 18.52 7.66
CA SER A 110 4.17 19.08 8.99
C SER A 110 3.00 18.85 9.96
N PHE A 111 1.76 19.06 9.50
CA PHE A 111 0.58 18.84 10.35
C PHE A 111 0.38 17.34 10.66
N ILE A 112 0.56 16.49 9.65
CA ILE A 112 0.40 15.04 9.78
C ILE A 112 1.41 14.49 10.79
N VAL A 113 2.70 14.82 10.62
CA VAL A 113 3.77 14.33 11.50
C VAL A 113 3.59 14.85 12.91
N ARG A 114 3.26 16.13 13.11
CA ARG A 114 3.00 16.68 14.45
C ARG A 114 1.81 16.04 15.15
N ALA A 115 0.80 15.59 14.40
CA ALA A 115 -0.35 14.89 14.95
C ALA A 115 0.00 13.44 15.36
N LEU A 116 0.85 12.77 14.58
CA LEU A 116 1.24 11.38 14.82
C LEU A 116 2.39 11.22 15.83
N GLY A 117 3.41 12.07 15.74
CA GLY A 117 4.62 12.01 16.57
C GLY A 117 4.91 13.34 17.27
N PRO A 118 4.01 13.85 18.12
CA PRO A 118 4.19 15.15 18.78
C PRO A 118 5.42 15.21 19.71
N GLY A 119 5.91 14.07 20.20
CA GLY A 119 7.04 14.00 21.12
C GLY A 119 8.43 14.06 20.48
N PHE A 120 8.52 14.10 19.14
CA PHE A 120 9.83 14.10 18.49
C PHE A 120 10.65 15.37 18.76
N PRO A 121 11.98 15.22 18.98
CA PRO A 121 12.91 16.34 18.95
C PRO A 121 12.84 17.13 17.62
N PRO A 122 13.24 18.41 17.60
CA PRO A 122 13.13 19.25 16.41
C PRO A 122 13.78 18.67 15.15
N GLU A 123 14.96 18.05 15.29
CA GLU A 123 15.69 17.44 14.16
C GLU A 123 14.97 16.21 13.61
N THR A 124 14.56 15.29 14.48
CA THR A 124 13.77 14.09 14.13
C THR A 124 12.43 14.47 13.51
N MET A 125 11.75 15.48 14.05
CA MET A 125 10.50 16.01 13.52
C MET A 125 10.69 16.53 12.09
N GLN A 126 11.70 17.36 11.84
CA GLN A 126 11.94 17.91 10.50
C GLN A 126 12.30 16.81 9.50
N LEU A 127 13.08 15.82 9.91
CA LEU A 127 13.40 14.66 9.08
C LEU A 127 12.13 13.84 8.76
N ALA A 128 11.29 13.55 9.75
CA ALA A 128 10.04 12.82 9.56
C ALA A 128 9.08 13.56 8.60
N ILE A 129 9.03 14.89 8.65
CA ILE A 129 8.26 15.74 7.72
C ILE A 129 8.77 15.54 6.29
N ASN A 130 10.08 15.63 6.08
CA ASN A 130 10.69 15.48 4.76
C ASN A 130 10.49 14.06 4.20
N LEU A 131 10.70 13.04 5.02
CA LEU A 131 10.49 11.63 4.63
C LEU A 131 9.02 11.37 4.31
N THR A 132 8.10 11.89 5.12
CA THR A 132 6.66 11.80 4.86
C THR A 132 6.31 12.40 3.50
N ALA A 133 6.74 13.64 3.24
CA ALA A 133 6.48 14.32 1.97
C ALA A 133 7.04 13.53 0.78
N LEU A 134 8.26 12.98 0.90
CA LEU A 134 8.89 12.17 -0.13
C LEU A 134 8.15 10.84 -0.39
N MET A 135 7.55 10.25 0.64
CA MET A 135 6.84 8.98 0.56
C MET A 135 5.37 9.12 0.14
N MET A 136 4.81 10.34 0.14
CA MET A 136 3.41 10.57 -0.27
C MET A 136 3.02 9.90 -1.60
N PRO A 137 3.83 9.94 -2.68
CA PRO A 137 3.48 9.29 -3.94
C PRO A 137 3.22 7.78 -3.81
N SER A 138 3.83 7.11 -2.82
CA SER A 138 3.61 5.68 -2.58
C SER A 138 2.15 5.35 -2.24
N ILE A 139 1.39 6.29 -1.66
CA ILE A 139 -0.02 6.11 -1.32
C ILE A 139 -0.87 5.83 -2.56
N VAL A 140 -0.66 6.60 -3.64
CA VAL A 140 -1.38 6.40 -4.90
C VAL A 140 -1.01 5.06 -5.51
N LEU A 141 0.30 4.75 -5.54
CA LEU A 141 0.82 3.52 -6.13
C LEU A 141 0.31 2.27 -5.42
N ILE A 142 0.33 2.26 -4.09
CA ILE A 142 -0.10 1.11 -3.30
C ILE A 142 -1.63 0.94 -3.33
N THR A 143 -2.39 2.03 -3.42
CA THR A 143 -3.85 1.97 -3.57
C THR A 143 -4.23 1.47 -4.96
N LEU A 144 -3.54 1.90 -6.01
CA LEU A 144 -3.68 1.33 -7.35
C LEU A 144 -3.34 -0.15 -7.37
N ALA A 145 -2.27 -0.57 -6.68
CA ALA A 145 -1.92 -1.97 -6.52
C ALA A 145 -3.05 -2.77 -5.84
N GLY A 146 -3.78 -2.17 -4.88
CA GLY A 146 -4.97 -2.76 -4.27
C GLY A 146 -6.14 -2.95 -5.25
N VAL A 147 -6.43 -1.95 -6.11
CA VAL A 147 -7.44 -2.07 -7.17
C VAL A 147 -7.07 -3.17 -8.16
N PHE A 148 -5.82 -3.15 -8.63
CA PHE A 148 -5.31 -4.16 -9.55
C PHE A 148 -5.42 -5.55 -8.93
N GLY A 149 -5.09 -5.68 -7.65
CA GLY A 149 -5.25 -6.90 -6.89
C GLY A 149 -6.70 -7.37 -6.84
N GLY A 150 -7.65 -6.47 -6.57
CA GLY A 150 -9.09 -6.77 -6.61
C GLY A 150 -9.54 -7.30 -7.98
N ILE A 151 -9.12 -6.65 -9.07
CA ILE A 151 -9.44 -7.08 -10.44
C ILE A 151 -8.86 -8.46 -10.74
N LEU A 152 -7.59 -8.67 -10.41
CA LEU A 152 -6.90 -9.94 -10.65
C LEU A 152 -7.50 -11.07 -9.82
N ASN A 153 -7.81 -10.83 -8.54
CA ASN A 153 -8.45 -11.79 -7.67
C ASN A 153 -9.85 -12.18 -8.17
N ALA A 154 -10.64 -11.23 -8.66
CA ALA A 154 -11.94 -11.48 -9.28
C ALA A 154 -11.84 -12.35 -10.56
N ASN A 155 -10.67 -12.36 -11.21
CA ASN A 155 -10.36 -13.22 -12.35
C ASN A 155 -9.53 -14.45 -11.96
N HIS A 156 -9.48 -14.79 -10.66
CA HIS A 156 -8.75 -15.92 -10.10
C HIS A 156 -7.23 -15.93 -10.36
N VAL A 157 -6.62 -14.75 -10.52
CA VAL A 157 -5.17 -14.56 -10.71
C VAL A 157 -4.56 -13.98 -9.43
N PHE A 158 -3.97 -14.84 -8.60
CA PHE A 158 -3.50 -14.46 -7.26
C PHE A 158 -1.98 -14.20 -7.17
N GLY A 159 -1.19 -14.83 -8.04
CA GLY A 159 0.28 -14.82 -7.96
C GLY A 159 0.92 -13.42 -8.02
N PRO A 160 0.63 -12.60 -9.06
CA PRO A 160 1.15 -11.24 -9.16
C PRO A 160 0.79 -10.34 -7.97
N VAL A 161 -0.40 -10.55 -7.39
CA VAL A 161 -0.87 -9.83 -6.20
C VAL A 161 -0.01 -10.21 -4.99
N ALA A 162 0.25 -11.50 -4.80
CA ALA A 162 1.08 -12.01 -3.71
C ALA A 162 2.58 -11.65 -3.84
N LEU A 163 3.07 -11.33 -5.05
CA LEU A 163 4.44 -10.84 -5.28
C LEU A 163 4.64 -9.39 -4.86
N GLY A 164 3.58 -8.63 -4.66
CA GLY A 164 3.63 -7.22 -4.29
C GLY A 164 4.44 -6.92 -3.03
N PRO A 165 4.05 -7.49 -1.88
CA PRO A 165 4.78 -7.34 -0.63
C PRO A 165 6.25 -7.80 -0.71
N VAL A 166 6.53 -8.85 -1.49
CA VAL A 166 7.90 -9.32 -1.77
C VAL A 166 8.71 -8.22 -2.47
N ALA A 167 8.17 -7.61 -3.53
CA ALA A 167 8.83 -6.53 -4.25
C ALA A 167 9.06 -5.30 -3.37
N MET A 168 8.10 -4.94 -2.51
CA MET A 168 8.26 -3.84 -1.56
C MET A 168 9.40 -4.09 -0.57
N ASN A 169 9.43 -5.27 0.06
CA ASN A 169 10.47 -5.61 1.02
C ASN A 169 11.85 -5.64 0.37
N LEU A 170 11.97 -6.24 -0.83
CA LEU A 170 13.23 -6.26 -1.57
C LEU A 170 13.71 -4.85 -1.94
N ALA A 171 12.82 -3.96 -2.38
CA ALA A 171 13.18 -2.59 -2.72
C ALA A 171 13.75 -1.85 -1.50
N ILE A 172 13.14 -2.00 -0.32
CA ILE A 172 13.62 -1.38 0.91
C ILE A 172 14.92 -2.02 1.40
N ILE A 173 15.07 -3.35 1.31
CA ILE A 173 16.33 -4.04 1.66
C ILE A 173 17.47 -3.53 0.77
N VAL A 174 17.26 -3.50 -0.54
CA VAL A 174 18.28 -3.04 -1.49
C VAL A 174 18.62 -1.58 -1.23
N SER A 175 17.64 -0.72 -0.96
CA SER A 175 17.90 0.68 -0.64
C SER A 175 18.64 0.87 0.69
N ALA A 176 18.39 0.01 1.68
CA ALA A 176 19.11 0.03 2.96
C ALA A 176 20.58 -0.37 2.78
N LEU A 177 20.87 -1.40 1.98
CA LEU A 177 22.21 -2.00 1.86
C LEU A 177 23.08 -1.36 0.78
N VAL A 178 22.49 -0.97 -0.36
CA VAL A 178 23.21 -0.49 -1.55
C VAL A 178 23.02 1.02 -1.77
N GLY A 179 22.11 1.66 -1.01
CA GLY A 179 21.78 3.07 -1.15
C GLY A 179 23.00 3.99 -1.17
N PHE A 180 22.89 5.11 -1.89
CA PHE A 180 23.98 6.07 -2.01
C PHE A 180 24.40 6.53 -0.62
N TYR A 181 25.67 6.29 -0.25
CA TYR A 181 26.21 6.55 1.10
C TYR A 181 25.89 7.97 1.59
N HIS A 182 25.79 8.94 0.67
CA HIS A 182 25.54 10.35 0.96
C HIS A 182 24.07 10.71 1.26
N TRP A 183 23.10 9.84 0.95
CA TRP A 183 21.67 10.14 1.13
C TRP A 183 21.09 9.60 2.44
N GLY A 184 21.86 8.81 3.19
CA GLY A 184 21.46 8.31 4.51
C GLY A 184 20.09 7.63 4.51
N ILE A 185 19.26 7.99 5.48
CA ILE A 185 17.91 7.42 5.70
C ILE A 185 16.92 7.71 4.55
N TYR A 186 17.15 8.76 3.74
CA TYR A 186 16.30 9.07 2.58
C TYR A 186 16.30 7.95 1.54
N ASN A 187 17.35 7.13 1.50
CA ASN A 187 17.37 5.94 0.66
C ASN A 187 16.20 4.99 0.98
N LEU A 188 15.81 4.85 2.24
CA LEU A 188 14.67 4.00 2.63
C LEU A 188 13.34 4.56 2.13
N ALA A 189 13.17 5.88 2.16
CA ALA A 189 11.98 6.53 1.59
C ALA A 189 11.89 6.31 0.07
N LEU A 190 13.01 6.47 -0.65
CA LEU A 190 13.07 6.14 -2.08
C LEU A 190 12.78 4.67 -2.34
N GLY A 191 13.39 3.76 -1.58
CA GLY A 191 13.14 2.32 -1.66
C GLY A 191 11.67 1.97 -1.44
N THR A 192 10.99 2.69 -0.55
CA THR A 192 9.55 2.54 -0.34
C THR A 192 8.74 2.98 -1.55
N VAL A 193 9.02 4.16 -2.11
CA VAL A 193 8.31 4.67 -3.30
C VAL A 193 8.57 3.75 -4.50
N THR A 194 9.81 3.33 -4.72
CA THR A 194 10.17 2.36 -5.76
C THR A 194 9.50 1.00 -5.52
N GLY A 195 9.45 0.53 -4.28
CA GLY A 195 8.76 -0.70 -3.92
C GLY A 195 7.26 -0.65 -4.22
N ALA A 196 6.59 0.45 -3.87
CA ALA A 196 5.18 0.67 -4.18
C ALA A 196 4.94 0.75 -5.70
N LEU A 197 5.87 1.38 -6.45
CA LEU A 197 5.83 1.41 -7.91
C LEU A 197 5.94 0.00 -8.48
N LEU A 198 6.92 -0.80 -8.04
CA LEU A 198 7.11 -2.18 -8.49
C LEU A 198 5.88 -3.04 -8.17
N PHE A 199 5.28 -2.88 -6.98
CA PHE A 199 4.06 -3.58 -6.62
C PHE A 199 2.91 -3.26 -7.60
N ALA A 200 2.71 -2.00 -7.98
CA ALA A 200 1.72 -1.65 -8.99
C ALA A 200 2.08 -2.23 -10.38
N LEU A 201 3.34 -2.12 -10.80
CA LEU A 201 3.80 -2.50 -12.15
C LEU A 201 3.77 -4.01 -12.39
N ILE A 202 4.15 -4.84 -11.41
CA ILE A 202 4.18 -6.31 -11.53
C ILE A 202 2.80 -6.89 -11.89
N GLN A 203 1.73 -6.18 -11.53
CA GLN A 203 0.35 -6.61 -11.79
C GLN A 203 -0.13 -6.26 -13.22
N ILE A 204 0.50 -5.28 -13.88
CA ILE A 204 0.05 -4.77 -15.20
C ILE A 204 0.03 -5.85 -16.30
N PRO A 205 1.06 -6.70 -16.46
CA PRO A 205 1.03 -7.76 -17.47
C PRO A 205 -0.13 -8.73 -17.25
N ALA A 206 -0.41 -9.08 -16.00
CA ALA A 206 -1.51 -9.97 -15.65
C ALA A 206 -2.88 -9.31 -15.90
N LEU A 207 -3.02 -8.00 -15.66
CA LEU A 207 -4.24 -7.26 -15.98
C LEU A 207 -4.57 -7.32 -17.48
N ARG A 208 -3.55 -7.20 -18.33
CA ARG A 208 -3.71 -7.34 -19.79
C ARG A 208 -4.12 -8.77 -20.17
N GLN A 209 -3.56 -9.79 -19.51
CA GLN A 209 -3.89 -11.20 -19.76
C GLN A 209 -5.35 -11.55 -19.41
N VAL A 210 -5.90 -10.98 -18.33
CA VAL A 210 -7.32 -11.19 -17.97
C VAL A 210 -8.30 -10.39 -18.83
N GLY A 211 -7.78 -9.53 -19.71
CA GLY A 211 -8.56 -8.75 -20.67
C GLY A 211 -9.08 -7.41 -20.13
N PHE A 212 -8.51 -6.89 -19.05
CA PHE A 212 -8.88 -5.56 -18.54
C PHE A 212 -8.53 -4.50 -19.60
N LYS A 213 -9.54 -3.74 -20.04
CA LYS A 213 -9.38 -2.64 -20.98
C LYS A 213 -9.58 -1.32 -20.26
N TYR A 214 -8.46 -0.68 -19.92
CA TYR A 214 -8.47 0.64 -19.33
C TYR A 214 -9.06 1.68 -20.29
N ALA A 215 -9.95 2.52 -19.78
CA ALA A 215 -10.48 3.69 -20.48
C ALA A 215 -10.44 4.92 -19.58
N PHE A 216 -10.00 6.07 -20.11
CA PHE A 216 -10.05 7.32 -19.36
C PHE A 216 -11.50 7.85 -19.30
N LEU A 217 -12.18 7.58 -18.20
CA LEU A 217 -13.58 7.89 -17.93
C LEU A 217 -13.71 8.43 -16.50
N LEU A 218 -14.52 9.47 -16.31
CA LEU A 218 -14.82 10.08 -15.00
C LEU A 218 -16.34 10.08 -14.72
N ASN A 219 -17.05 9.06 -15.19
CA ASN A 219 -18.50 8.98 -14.99
C ASN A 219 -18.85 8.36 -13.62
N VAL A 220 -18.94 9.19 -12.59
CA VAL A 220 -19.32 8.77 -11.23
C VAL A 220 -20.79 8.33 -11.11
N GLN A 221 -21.62 8.57 -12.13
CA GLN A 221 -23.02 8.14 -12.15
C GLN A 221 -23.17 6.68 -12.64
N ASP A 222 -22.08 6.02 -13.01
CA ASP A 222 -22.10 4.61 -13.40
C ASP A 222 -22.71 3.74 -12.27
N PRO A 223 -23.70 2.88 -12.58
CA PRO A 223 -24.38 2.06 -11.56
C PRO A 223 -23.42 1.16 -10.78
N ALA A 224 -22.43 0.57 -11.43
CA ALA A 224 -21.45 -0.30 -10.78
C ALA A 224 -20.53 0.52 -9.85
N VAL A 225 -20.11 1.72 -10.28
CA VAL A 225 -19.34 2.64 -9.42
C VAL A 225 -20.14 3.01 -8.17
N ARG A 226 -21.42 3.36 -8.33
CA ARG A 226 -22.29 3.71 -7.20
C ARG A 226 -22.51 2.53 -6.26
N GLN A 227 -22.63 1.31 -6.78
CA GLN A 227 -22.71 0.09 -5.99
C GLN A 227 -21.43 -0.13 -5.18
N MET A 228 -20.26 -0.01 -5.81
CA MET A 228 -18.97 -0.13 -5.12
C MET A 228 -18.81 0.93 -4.02
N LEU A 229 -19.14 2.20 -4.30
CA LEU A 229 -19.04 3.29 -3.33
C LEU A 229 -19.99 3.11 -2.12
N LYS A 230 -21.16 2.51 -2.31
CA LYS A 230 -22.05 2.16 -1.19
C LYS A 230 -21.47 1.07 -0.31
N MET A 231 -20.84 0.06 -0.91
CA MET A 231 -20.22 -1.06 -0.19
C MET A 231 -18.91 -0.67 0.50
N ILE A 232 -18.15 0.26 -0.10
CA ILE A 232 -16.85 0.64 0.44
C ILE A 232 -16.98 1.43 1.75
N GLY A 233 -18.02 2.26 1.90
CA GLY A 233 -18.22 3.10 3.09
C GLY A 233 -18.16 2.33 4.41
N PRO A 234 -18.98 1.28 4.62
CA PRO A 234 -18.92 0.43 5.79
C PRO A 234 -17.54 -0.24 6.00
N ILE A 235 -16.89 -0.68 4.92
CA ILE A 235 -15.59 -1.37 5.01
C ILE A 235 -14.47 -0.40 5.40
N LEU A 236 -14.52 0.85 4.91
CA LEU A 236 -13.58 1.90 5.32
C LEU A 236 -13.70 2.23 6.80
N ILE A 237 -14.92 2.20 7.36
CA ILE A 237 -15.12 2.40 8.80
C ILE A 237 -14.46 1.26 9.58
N VAL A 238 -14.74 0.01 9.21
CA VAL A 238 -14.18 -1.17 9.90
C VAL A 238 -12.65 -1.20 9.80
N THR A 239 -12.10 -1.05 8.60
CA THR A 239 -10.65 -1.06 8.37
C THR A 239 -9.96 0.14 9.02
N GLY A 240 -10.61 1.31 9.02
CA GLY A 240 -10.13 2.53 9.67
C GLY A 240 -10.01 2.39 11.19
N VAL A 241 -10.99 1.75 11.85
CA VAL A 241 -10.95 1.51 13.30
C VAL A 241 -9.71 0.71 13.68
N PHE A 242 -9.32 -0.31 12.92
CA PHE A 242 -8.10 -1.07 13.19
C PHE A 242 -6.81 -0.23 13.08
N GLN A 243 -6.80 0.81 12.23
CA GLN A 243 -5.63 1.69 12.10
C GLN A 243 -5.51 2.71 13.24
N ILE A 244 -6.57 2.93 14.04
CA ILE A 244 -6.51 3.80 15.22
C ILE A 244 -5.48 3.28 16.21
N TYR A 245 -5.38 1.96 16.40
CA TYR A 245 -4.38 1.34 17.27
C TYR A 245 -2.95 1.70 16.83
N SER A 246 -2.64 1.56 15.55
CA SER A 246 -1.31 1.92 15.01
C SER A 246 -0.99 3.40 15.22
N VAL A 247 -1.97 4.29 15.07
CA VAL A 247 -1.78 5.72 15.35
C VAL A 247 -1.51 5.97 16.83
N ILE A 248 -2.24 5.30 17.71
CA ILE A 248 -2.06 5.39 19.16
C ILE A 248 -0.66 4.91 19.54
N ASP A 249 -0.22 3.77 19.03
CA ASP A 249 1.10 3.18 19.34
C ASP A 249 2.24 4.12 18.96
N VAL A 250 2.22 4.65 17.72
CA VAL A 250 3.23 5.63 17.25
C VAL A 250 3.21 6.88 18.12
N ARG A 251 2.03 7.36 18.51
CA ARG A 251 1.90 8.57 19.31
C ARG A 251 2.45 8.40 20.72
N PHE A 252 2.17 7.28 21.39
CA PHE A 252 2.77 6.99 22.70
C PHE A 252 4.28 6.80 22.59
N ALA A 253 4.73 5.99 21.63
CA ALA A 253 6.15 5.71 21.42
C ALA A 253 6.97 6.96 21.07
N SER A 254 6.36 7.96 20.41
CA SER A 254 7.04 9.23 20.09
C SER A 254 7.46 10.06 21.30
N ASN A 255 6.91 9.80 22.49
CA ASN A 255 7.27 10.49 23.74
C ASN A 255 8.34 9.73 24.55
N LEU A 256 8.80 8.58 24.06
CA LEU A 256 9.83 7.77 24.71
C LEU A 256 11.23 8.12 24.15
N GLU A 257 12.25 7.44 24.67
CA GLU A 257 13.64 7.64 24.23
C GLU A 257 13.80 7.34 22.72
N ALA A 258 14.77 8.01 22.09
CA ALA A 258 15.03 7.82 20.66
C ALA A 258 15.31 6.34 20.33
N GLY A 259 14.69 5.85 19.26
CA GLY A 259 14.72 4.45 18.86
C GLY A 259 13.54 3.62 19.39
N SER A 260 12.63 4.19 20.20
CA SER A 260 11.50 3.46 20.77
C SER A 260 10.48 3.01 19.71
N ILE A 261 10.25 3.80 18.66
CA ILE A 261 9.36 3.39 17.56
C ILE A 261 10.01 2.27 16.75
N ALA A 262 11.32 2.38 16.48
CA ALA A 262 12.08 1.32 15.83
C ALA A 262 12.05 0.03 16.66
N ALA A 263 12.24 0.10 17.97
CA ALA A 263 12.24 -1.03 18.88
C ALA A 263 10.88 -1.76 18.93
N LEU A 264 9.75 -1.06 18.78
CA LEU A 264 8.43 -1.69 18.69
C LEU A 264 8.20 -2.43 17.37
N ASN A 265 8.95 -2.09 16.32
CA ASN A 265 8.84 -2.70 15.01
C ASN A 265 9.83 -3.87 14.81
N TYR A 266 10.82 -4.03 15.69
CA TYR A 266 11.76 -5.16 15.71
C TYR A 266 11.26 -6.29 16.62
#